data_AF-A6DPA0-F1
#
_entry.id   AF-A6DPA0-F1
#
_cell.length_a   1.000
_cell.length_b   1.000
_cell.length_c   1.000
_cell.angle_alpha   90.00
_cell.angle_beta   90.00
_cell.angle_gamma   90.00
#
_symmetry.space_group_name_H-M   'P 1'
#
loop_
_entity.id
_entity.type
_entity.pdbx_description
1 polymer ?
#
loop_
_entity_poly.entity_id
_entity_poly.type
_entity_poly.pdbx_seq_one_letter_code
_entity_poly.pdbx_strand_id
1 'polypeptide(L)'
;MKKILIVANFTKRCKAILKKAFKQGMDVSIIGSAPQLKKIASKYSFKYLGKSFKNVEHSLKNFWAVVNCDQDFHCDAFIDFCKCNQLNYYNHNGESLLSRKDLGPQETLTKQLCFKLIRP
;
A
#
# COMPACT_ATOMS: atom_id res chain seq x y z
N MET A 1 -4.21 -1.25 -15.62
CA MET A 1 -4.22 -1.99 -14.32
C MET A 1 -4.02 -0.98 -13.19
N LYS A 2 -4.69 -1.16 -12.05
CA LYS A 2 -4.55 -0.25 -10.90
C LYS A 2 -3.33 -0.65 -10.08
N LYS A 3 -2.38 0.28 -9.93
CA LYS A 3 -1.12 0.06 -9.22
C LYS A 3 -1.26 0.39 -7.74
N ILE A 4 -0.84 -0.50 -6.85
CA ILE A 4 -0.91 -0.30 -5.40
C ILE A 4 0.47 -0.32 -4.76
N LEU A 5 0.67 0.56 -3.77
CA LEU A 5 1.86 0.55 -2.94
C LEU A 5 1.54 -0.18 -1.65
N ILE A 6 2.39 -1.10 -1.24
CA ILE A 6 2.29 -1.74 0.07
C ILE A 6 3.50 -1.32 0.90
N VAL A 7 3.23 -0.62 2.01
CA VAL A 7 4.21 -0.39 3.06
C VAL A 7 4.24 -1.64 3.90
N ALA A 8 5.33 -2.40 3.81
CA ALA A 8 5.41 -3.73 4.33
C ALA A 8 6.43 -3.82 5.45
N ASN A 9 6.02 -4.44 6.54
CA ASN A 9 6.92 -5.11 7.48
C ASN A 9 6.63 -6.61 7.43
N PHE A 10 7.55 -7.44 7.93
CA PHE A 10 7.48 -8.89 7.75
C PHE A 10 6.51 -9.60 8.71
N THR A 11 5.34 -9.01 8.96
CA THR A 11 4.30 -9.57 9.82
C THR A 11 3.53 -10.68 9.10
N LYS A 12 2.90 -11.61 9.85
CA LYS A 12 2.04 -12.66 9.28
C LYS A 12 0.93 -12.07 8.41
N ARG A 13 0.37 -10.93 8.83
CA ARG A 13 -0.73 -10.26 8.15
C ARG A 13 -0.31 -9.60 6.83
N CYS A 14 0.85 -8.93 6.81
CA CYS A 14 1.40 -8.38 5.57
C CYS A 14 1.62 -9.48 4.51
N LYS A 15 2.11 -10.66 4.91
CA LYS A 15 2.26 -11.80 3.98
C LYS A 15 0.93 -12.26 3.39
N ALA A 16 -0.13 -12.28 4.18
CA ALA A 16 -1.47 -12.66 3.70
C ALA A 16 -2.00 -11.66 2.66
N ILE A 17 -1.85 -10.35 2.93
CA ILE A 17 -2.24 -9.28 2.00
C ILE A 17 -1.44 -9.37 0.70
N LEU A 18 -0.11 -9.54 0.79
CA LEU A 18 0.76 -9.71 -0.38
C LEU A 18 0.36 -10.92 -1.23
N LYS A 19 0.07 -12.06 -0.59
CA LYS A 19 -0.42 -13.27 -1.28
C LYS A 19 -1.77 -13.04 -1.95
N LYS A 20 -2.68 -12.29 -1.32
CA LYS A 20 -4.00 -11.99 -1.90
C LYS A 20 -3.89 -11.01 -3.08
N ALA A 21 -3.03 -10.00 -2.98
CA ALA A 21 -2.75 -9.09 -4.08
C ALA A 21 -2.18 -9.80 -5.31
N PHE A 22 -1.28 -10.77 -5.08
CA PHE A 22 -0.74 -11.62 -6.16
C PHE A 22 -1.85 -12.44 -6.83
N LYS A 23 -2.69 -13.12 -6.05
CA LYS A 23 -3.82 -13.92 -6.58
C LYS A 23 -4.82 -13.10 -7.39
N GLN A 24 -4.98 -11.81 -7.08
CA GLN A 24 -5.88 -10.90 -7.80
C GLN A 24 -5.23 -10.24 -9.02
N GLY A 25 -3.97 -10.56 -9.34
CA GLY A 25 -3.27 -9.99 -10.49
C GLY A 25 -3.00 -8.49 -10.36
N MET A 26 -2.81 -7.99 -9.14
CA MET A 26 -2.54 -6.58 -8.92
C MET A 26 -1.09 -6.21 -9.26
N ASP A 27 -0.90 -5.01 -9.84
CA ASP A 27 0.42 -4.41 -9.98
C ASP A 27 0.82 -3.79 -8.63
N VAL A 28 1.73 -4.47 -7.93
CA VAL A 28 2.14 -4.12 -6.57
C VAL A 28 3.58 -3.61 -6.58
N SER A 29 3.79 -2.49 -5.89
CA SER A 29 5.12 -2.09 -5.44
C SER A 29 5.22 -2.11 -3.92
N ILE A 30 6.38 -2.49 -3.39
CA ILE A 30 6.61 -2.66 -1.96
C ILE A 30 7.71 -1.71 -1.50
N ILE A 31 7.47 -1.02 -0.38
CA ILE A 31 8.51 -0.37 0.42
C ILE A 31 8.59 -1.03 1.80
N GLY A 32 9.79 -1.08 2.37
CA GLY A 32 10.01 -1.60 3.71
C GLY A 32 11.46 -1.98 3.99
N SER A 33 11.81 -1.97 5.27
CA SER A 33 13.17 -2.21 5.76
C SER A 33 13.53 -3.70 5.90
N ALA A 34 12.52 -4.59 5.99
CA ALA A 34 12.72 -5.99 6.28
C ALA A 34 13.50 -6.72 5.15
N PRO A 35 14.61 -7.42 5.45
CA PRO A 35 15.49 -8.04 4.44
C PRO A 35 14.78 -9.05 3.53
N GLN A 36 13.75 -9.70 4.07
CA GLN A 36 13.00 -10.75 3.38
C GLN A 36 12.02 -10.20 2.32
N LEU A 37 11.73 -8.90 2.32
CA LEU A 37 10.81 -8.28 1.36
C LEU A 37 11.34 -8.34 -0.07
N LYS A 38 12.66 -8.21 -0.26
CA LYS A 38 13.26 -8.34 -1.60
C LYS A 38 13.02 -9.72 -2.21
N LYS A 39 13.13 -10.77 -1.39
CA LYS A 39 12.84 -12.16 -1.81
C LYS A 39 11.36 -12.36 -2.12
N ILE A 40 10.46 -11.83 -1.29
CA ILE A 40 9.01 -11.92 -1.54
C ILE A 40 8.62 -11.16 -2.81
N ALA A 41 9.17 -9.96 -3.01
CA ALA A 41 8.90 -9.16 -4.18
C ALA A 41 9.28 -9.93 -5.45
N SER A 42 10.46 -10.52 -5.48
CA SER A 42 10.89 -11.41 -6.58
C SER A 42 9.95 -12.61 -6.76
N LYS A 43 9.57 -13.29 -5.68
CA LYS A 43 8.68 -14.48 -5.73
C LYS A 43 7.31 -14.17 -6.35
N TYR A 44 6.74 -13.00 -6.08
CA TYR A 44 5.42 -12.60 -6.58
C TYR A 44 5.48 -11.64 -7.77
N SER A 45 6.67 -11.42 -8.35
CA SER A 45 6.89 -10.45 -9.43
C SER A 45 6.43 -9.03 -9.09
N PHE A 46 6.53 -8.65 -7.82
CA PHE A 46 6.26 -7.29 -7.34
C PHE A 46 7.51 -6.42 -7.46
N LYS A 47 7.31 -5.10 -7.61
CA LYS A 47 8.42 -4.14 -7.66
C LYS A 47 8.86 -3.76 -6.24
N TYR A 48 10.08 -4.14 -5.84
CA TYR A 48 10.66 -3.64 -4.58
C TYR A 48 11.30 -2.27 -4.79
N LEU A 49 10.88 -1.28 -4.02
CA LEU A 49 11.33 0.11 -4.16
C LEU A 49 12.33 0.55 -3.06
N GLY A 50 12.65 -0.32 -2.10
CA GLY A 50 13.64 -0.04 -1.06
C GLY A 50 13.04 0.24 0.31
N LYS A 51 13.86 0.85 1.18
CA LYS A 51 13.58 0.99 2.62
C LYS A 51 12.97 2.33 3.02
N SER A 52 13.07 3.36 2.17
CA SER A 52 12.71 4.74 2.52
C SER A 52 11.68 5.30 1.57
N PHE A 53 10.72 6.01 2.14
CA PHE A 53 9.69 6.75 1.41
C PHE A 53 10.26 7.87 0.52
N LYS A 54 11.31 8.56 0.97
CA LYS A 54 11.91 9.68 0.21
C LYS A 54 12.33 9.29 -1.21
N ASN A 55 12.72 8.04 -1.41
CA ASN A 55 13.18 7.55 -2.71
C ASN A 55 12.03 7.17 -3.64
N VAL A 56 10.80 7.13 -3.15
CA VAL A 56 9.62 6.71 -3.93
C VAL A 56 8.62 7.82 -4.14
N GLU A 57 8.76 8.95 -3.45
CA GLU A 57 7.88 10.11 -3.50
C GLU A 57 7.51 10.52 -4.95
N HIS A 58 8.51 10.63 -5.83
CA HIS A 58 8.31 10.97 -7.24
C HIS A 58 7.54 9.91 -8.04
N SER A 59 7.59 8.64 -7.62
CA SER A 59 6.92 7.53 -8.30
C SER A 59 5.47 7.33 -7.85
N LEU A 60 5.08 7.92 -6.72
CA LEU A 60 3.80 7.65 -6.07
C LEU A 60 2.58 8.25 -6.79
N LYS A 61 2.78 9.25 -7.66
CA LYS A 61 1.71 9.83 -8.49
C LYS A 61 1.02 8.81 -9.40
N ASN A 62 1.70 7.71 -9.71
CA ASN A 62 1.18 6.65 -10.57
C ASN A 62 0.46 5.53 -9.80
N PHE A 63 0.30 5.68 -8.49
CA PHE A 63 -0.38 4.71 -7.65
C PHE A 63 -1.82 5.13 -7.42
N TRP A 64 -2.69 4.14 -7.30
CA TRP A 64 -4.10 4.37 -7.05
C TRP A 64 -4.45 4.28 -5.56
N ALA A 65 -3.70 3.46 -4.83
CA ALA A 65 -3.85 3.32 -3.38
C ALA A 65 -2.54 2.91 -2.73
N VAL A 66 -2.43 3.23 -1.44
CA VAL A 66 -1.38 2.79 -0.55
C VAL A 66 -2.01 1.98 0.59
N VAL A 67 -1.43 0.81 0.87
CA VAL A 67 -1.83 -0.06 2.00
C VAL A 67 -0.67 -0.15 2.98
N ASN A 68 -0.87 0.39 4.19
CA ASN A 68 0.08 0.30 5.27
C ASN A 68 -0.11 -0.99 6.08
N CYS A 69 0.81 -1.92 5.90
CA CYS A 69 0.90 -3.18 6.62
C CYS A 69 1.93 -3.16 7.75
N ASP A 70 2.61 -2.04 7.96
CA ASP A 70 3.60 -1.85 9.02
C ASP A 70 2.99 -0.98 10.14
N GLN A 71 2.78 -1.58 11.31
CA GLN A 71 2.16 -0.90 12.45
C GLN A 71 3.10 0.14 13.08
N ASP A 72 4.41 -0.06 12.93
CA ASP A 72 5.43 0.86 13.44
C ASP A 72 5.73 1.99 12.45
N PHE A 73 5.16 1.91 11.24
CA PHE A 73 5.29 2.95 10.22
C PHE A 73 4.26 4.04 10.47
N HIS A 74 4.62 4.98 11.34
CA HIS A 74 3.97 6.27 11.49
C HIS A 74 4.85 7.37 10.89
N CYS A 75 4.37 7.99 9.82
CA CYS A 75 5.07 9.07 9.16
C CYS A 75 4.04 10.11 8.71
N ASP A 76 3.92 11.20 9.45
CA ASP A 76 2.96 12.26 9.15
C ASP A 76 3.22 12.87 7.76
N ALA A 77 4.49 13.04 7.40
CA ALA A 77 4.89 13.44 6.04
C ALA A 77 4.39 12.49 4.94
N PHE A 78 4.26 11.19 5.24
CA PHE A 78 3.71 10.21 4.29
C PHE A 78 2.19 10.35 4.15
N ILE A 79 1.50 10.62 5.27
CA ILE A 79 0.06 10.87 5.29
C ILE A 79 -0.25 12.14 4.50
N ASP A 80 0.47 13.22 4.78
CA ASP A 80 0.31 14.50 4.07
C ASP A 80 0.63 14.37 2.59
N PHE A 81 1.65 13.59 2.24
CA PHE A 81 1.91 13.27 0.83
C PHE A 81 0.73 12.56 0.17
N CYS A 82 0.12 11.56 0.83
CA CYS A 82 -1.03 10.87 0.28
C CYS A 82 -2.21 11.83 0.07
N LYS A 83 -2.45 12.77 1.00
CA LYS A 83 -3.46 13.83 0.85
C LYS A 83 -3.17 14.74 -0.34
N CYS A 84 -1.96 15.29 -0.42
CA CYS A 84 -1.55 16.20 -1.49
C CYS A 84 -1.65 15.58 -2.89
N ASN A 85 -1.55 14.26 -2.99
CA ASN A 85 -1.63 13.52 -4.26
C ASN A 85 -2.96 12.77 -4.44
N GLN A 86 -3.96 13.00 -3.57
CA GLN A 86 -5.27 12.35 -3.60
C GLN A 86 -5.19 10.81 -3.64
N LEU A 87 -4.17 10.24 -3.00
CA LEU A 87 -3.96 8.81 -2.91
C LEU A 87 -4.82 8.25 -1.80
N ASN A 88 -5.58 7.19 -2.11
CA ASN A 88 -6.28 6.47 -1.07
C ASN A 88 -5.27 5.76 -0.17
N TYR A 89 -5.34 5.99 1.14
CA TYR A 89 -4.43 5.39 2.11
C TYR A 89 -5.22 4.54 3.12
N TYR A 90 -4.84 3.28 3.23
CA TYR A 90 -5.50 2.28 4.06
C TYR A 90 -4.53 1.60 5.02
N ASN A 91 -5.02 1.17 6.18
CA ASN A 91 -4.26 0.27 7.05
C ASN A 91 -4.45 -1.22 6.63
N HIS A 92 -3.80 -2.11 7.37
CA HIS A 92 -3.89 -3.58 7.22
C HIS A 92 -5.26 -4.19 7.57
N ASN A 93 -6.22 -3.39 8.06
CA ASN A 93 -7.63 -3.77 8.27
C ASN A 93 -8.54 -3.31 7.12
N GLY A 94 -8.02 -2.50 6.18
CA GLY A 94 -8.79 -1.92 5.08
C GLY A 94 -9.57 -0.67 5.47
N GLU A 95 -9.25 -0.12 6.64
CA GLU A 95 -9.79 1.15 7.10
C GLU A 95 -9.00 2.26 6.45
N SER A 96 -9.69 3.27 5.92
CA SER A 96 -9.00 4.45 5.40
C SER A 96 -8.41 5.22 6.57
N LEU A 97 -7.15 5.61 6.41
CA LEU A 97 -6.43 6.46 7.36
C LEU A 97 -6.54 7.96 7.01
N LEU A 98 -7.25 8.28 5.92
CA LEU A 98 -7.59 9.64 5.53
C LEU A 98 -9.04 9.92 5.89
N SER A 99 -9.34 11.16 6.27
CA SER A 99 -10.72 11.55 6.58
C SER A 99 -11.54 11.70 5.29
N ARG A 100 -12.87 11.63 5.37
CA ARG A 100 -13.76 11.84 4.20
C ARG A 100 -13.58 13.21 3.53
N LYS A 101 -13.06 14.21 4.25
CA LYS A 101 -12.75 15.53 3.68
C LYS A 101 -11.48 15.53 2.84
N ASP A 102 -10.61 14.55 3.07
CA ASP A 102 -9.32 14.38 2.37
C ASP A 102 -9.46 13.51 1.12
N LEU A 103 -10.59 12.81 0.94
CA LEU A 103 -10.82 11.84 -0.13
C LEU A 103 -11.82 12.42 -1.14
N GLY A 104 -11.40 12.58 -2.39
CA GLY A 104 -12.30 12.95 -3.49
C GLY A 104 -13.33 11.84 -3.81
N PRO A 105 -14.21 12.03 -4.81
CA PRO A 105 -15.31 11.11 -5.13
C PRO A 105 -14.92 9.68 -5.54
N GLN A 106 -13.63 9.33 -5.57
CA GLN A 106 -13.10 7.98 -5.87
C GLN A 106 -13.13 6.99 -4.68
N GLU A 107 -13.58 7.41 -3.49
CA GLU A 107 -13.46 6.63 -2.25
C GLU A 107 -14.17 5.26 -2.31
N THR A 108 -15.37 5.20 -2.90
CA THR A 108 -16.26 4.04 -2.80
C THR A 108 -15.72 2.79 -3.53
N LEU A 109 -15.22 2.98 -4.76
CA LEU A 109 -14.69 1.89 -5.57
C LEU A 109 -13.34 1.40 -5.02
N THR A 110 -12.57 2.32 -4.42
CA THR A 110 -11.26 2.03 -3.83
C THR A 110 -11.38 1.26 -2.53
N LYS A 111 -12.34 1.65 -1.70
CA LYS A 111 -12.70 0.93 -0.49
C LYS A 111 -13.14 -0.50 -0.79
N GLN A 112 -13.98 -0.75 -1.80
CA GLN A 112 -14.42 -2.11 -2.13
C GLN A 112 -13.28 -3.05 -2.54
N LEU A 113 -12.29 -2.56 -3.30
CA LEU A 113 -11.11 -3.33 -3.73
C LEU A 113 -10.14 -3.58 -2.56
N CYS A 114 -9.89 -2.58 -1.72
CA CYS A 114 -9.09 -2.74 -0.51
C CYS A 114 -9.77 -3.69 0.50
N PHE A 115 -11.10 -3.61 0.67
CA PHE A 115 -11.85 -4.57 1.48
C PHE A 115 -11.74 -6.00 0.91
N LYS A 116 -11.85 -6.18 -0.40
CA LYS A 116 -11.63 -7.48 -1.06
C LYS A 116 -10.20 -8.02 -0.90
N LEU A 117 -9.20 -7.16 -0.74
CA LEU A 117 -7.81 -7.55 -0.44
C LEU A 117 -7.57 -7.94 1.02
N ILE A 118 -8.42 -7.49 1.95
CA ILE A 118 -8.09 -7.50 3.39
C ILE A 118 -9.03 -8.40 4.21
N ARG A 119 -10.32 -8.51 3.87
CA ARG A 119 -11.25 -9.48 4.49
C ARG A 119 -11.34 -10.77 3.66
N PRO A 120 -11.50 -11.96 4.29
CA PRO A 120 -11.57 -13.25 3.61
C PRO A 120 -12.54 -13.24 2.42
#